data_AF-A0A537KU91-F1
#
_entry.id   AF-A0A537KU91-F1
#
_cell.length_a   1.000
_cell.length_b   1.000
_cell.length_c   1.000
_cell.angle_alpha   90.00
_cell.angle_beta   90.00
_cell.angle_gamma   90.00
#
_symmetry.space_group_name_H-M   'P 1'
#
loop_
_entity.id
_entity.type
_entity.pdbx_description
1 polymer ?
#
loop_
_entity_poly.entity_id
_entity_poly.type
_entity_poly.pdbx_seq_one_letter_code
_entity_poly.pdbx_strand_id
1 'polypeptide(L)'
;MARYTHLFSAPRRARVGIPRSRAVCYRTAMTLPFSQRFLALAKERSPLCVGIDPSAEALKGWGLPDDAAGLRAFCQGLVETCAPLVASVKPQSAFFERHGPAGLEVLRQTVEAATAHGTLVIVDAKRGDIGSTAVAYGEAFLGPRSPFRGDAMTLSAYLGLGSLAPIFEIARREGAGVFVVIRSSNPEGSELQRARLPDGRSVAECLADEITVANAAASSDELGCIGAVLGATQGAEAAELAKRLPHSLLLVPGIGAQGATIADVRRDFARHYGRV
;
A
#
# COMPACT_ATOMS: atom_id res chain seq x y z
N MET A 1 57.37 -36.58 24.39
CA MET A 1 57.13 -35.66 23.26
C MET A 1 55.85 -36.13 22.56
N ALA A 2 54.67 -35.59 22.90
CA ALA A 2 53.98 -34.45 22.24
C ALA A 2 53.60 -34.78 20.77
N ARG A 3 52.38 -34.64 20.22
CA ARG A 3 51.12 -33.93 20.53
C ARG A 3 50.03 -34.47 19.56
N TYR A 4 48.80 -34.71 20.03
CA TYR A 4 47.56 -33.93 19.81
C TYR A 4 46.96 -33.83 18.38
N THR A 5 45.73 -34.34 18.31
CA THR A 5 44.64 -34.18 17.33
C THR A 5 44.23 -32.72 17.06
N HIS A 6 43.95 -32.37 15.79
CA HIS A 6 43.09 -31.23 15.40
C HIS A 6 42.40 -31.59 14.05
N LEU A 7 41.09 -31.77 13.97
CA LEU A 7 39.96 -30.80 13.98
C LEU A 7 39.85 -29.91 12.73
N PHE A 8 38.77 -30.18 11.97
CA PHE A 8 38.16 -29.39 10.91
C PHE A 8 37.97 -27.91 11.29
N SER A 9 38.18 -27.01 10.32
CA SER A 9 37.65 -25.64 10.38
C SER A 9 37.19 -25.18 8.99
N ALA A 10 35.88 -24.98 8.85
CA ALA A 10 35.25 -24.30 7.73
C ALA A 10 35.30 -22.78 7.91
N PRO A 11 35.34 -21.97 6.84
CA PRO A 11 35.47 -20.52 6.96
C PRO A 11 34.18 -19.88 7.49
N ARG A 12 34.33 -19.02 8.50
CA ARG A 12 33.23 -18.22 9.08
C ARG A 12 32.73 -17.19 8.06
N ARG A 13 31.45 -17.27 7.67
CA ARG A 13 30.73 -16.16 7.01
C ARG A 13 30.60 -14.98 7.98
N ALA A 14 31.08 -13.81 7.57
CA ALA A 14 30.88 -12.57 8.30
C ALA A 14 29.37 -12.24 8.36
N ARG A 15 28.82 -12.13 9.58
CA ARG A 15 27.50 -11.53 9.79
C ARG A 15 27.66 -10.03 9.65
N VAL A 16 27.06 -9.46 8.62
CA VAL A 16 26.87 -8.01 8.52
C VAL A 16 25.87 -7.63 9.61
N GLY A 17 26.36 -7.02 10.70
CA GLY A 17 25.54 -6.55 11.81
C GLY A 17 24.86 -5.24 11.43
N ILE A 18 23.53 -5.21 11.48
CA ILE A 18 22.78 -3.96 11.45
C ILE A 18 23.10 -3.20 12.76
N PRO A 19 23.56 -1.93 12.72
CA PRO A 19 23.92 -1.20 13.93
C PRO A 19 22.70 -0.99 14.84
N ARG A 20 22.87 -1.24 16.14
CA ARG A 20 21.84 -1.18 17.20
C ARG A 20 21.07 0.15 17.28
N SER A 21 21.62 1.26 16.77
CA SER A 21 20.95 2.58 16.75
C SER A 21 19.77 2.66 15.77
N ARG A 22 19.81 1.92 14.64
CA ARG A 22 18.69 1.86 13.68
C ARG A 22 17.51 1.05 14.20
N ALA A 23 17.76 0.01 15.01
CA ALA A 23 16.70 -0.87 15.52
C ALA A 23 15.78 -0.18 16.56
N VAL A 24 16.32 0.74 17.36
CA VAL A 24 15.54 1.55 18.31
C VAL A 24 14.67 2.57 17.56
N CYS A 25 15.25 3.27 16.57
CA CYS A 25 14.51 4.20 15.72
C CYS A 25 13.39 3.50 14.92
N TYR A 26 13.63 2.26 14.45
CA TYR A 26 12.63 1.45 13.77
C TYR A 26 11.48 1.01 14.69
N ARG A 27 11.74 0.64 15.96
CA ARG A 27 10.68 0.30 16.91
C ARG A 27 9.79 1.50 17.26
N THR A 28 10.35 2.69 17.41
CA THR A 28 9.60 3.94 17.61
C THR A 28 8.87 4.39 16.34
N ALA A 29 9.43 4.10 15.16
CA ALA A 29 8.74 4.30 13.89
C ALA A 29 7.50 3.41 13.77
N MET A 30 7.51 2.16 14.25
CA MET A 30 6.33 1.27 14.19
C MET A 30 5.15 1.71 15.07
N THR A 31 5.30 2.74 15.91
CA THR A 31 4.19 3.32 16.69
C THR A 31 3.57 4.57 16.03
N LEU A 32 4.18 5.11 14.97
CA LEU A 32 3.63 6.27 14.26
C LEU A 32 2.54 5.83 13.25
N PRO A 33 1.48 6.65 13.05
CA PRO A 33 0.50 6.42 12.00
C PRO A 33 1.15 6.28 10.63
N PHE A 34 0.59 5.42 9.77
CA PHE A 34 1.04 5.21 8.40
C PHE A 34 1.28 6.52 7.64
N SER A 35 0.38 7.49 7.79
CA SER A 35 0.48 8.79 7.12
C SER A 35 1.77 9.53 7.48
N GLN A 36 2.13 9.56 8.76
CA GLN A 36 3.36 10.20 9.23
C GLN A 36 4.62 9.46 8.77
N ARG A 37 4.59 8.11 8.83
CA ARG A 37 5.70 7.28 8.33
C ARG A 37 5.93 7.49 6.83
N PHE A 38 4.85 7.54 6.05
CA PHE A 38 4.92 7.79 4.62
C PHE A 38 5.50 9.18 4.33
N LEU A 39 4.98 10.24 4.97
CA LEU A 39 5.47 11.60 4.76
C LEU A 39 6.96 11.76 5.13
N ALA A 40 7.43 11.06 6.17
CA ALA A 40 8.85 11.05 6.53
C ALA A 40 9.69 10.37 5.45
N LEU A 41 9.31 9.15 5.03
CA LEU A 41 10.02 8.40 4.00
C LEU A 41 10.00 9.11 2.64
N ALA A 42 8.89 9.74 2.26
CA ALA A 42 8.73 10.47 1.01
C ALA A 42 9.57 11.76 0.94
N LYS A 43 10.07 12.27 2.08
CA LYS A 43 11.05 13.37 2.11
C LYS A 43 12.48 12.88 1.89
N GLU A 44 12.80 11.71 2.42
CA GLU A 44 14.14 11.10 2.34
C GLU A 44 14.34 10.28 1.04
N ARG A 45 13.24 9.78 0.48
CA ARG A 45 13.18 8.89 -0.69
C ARG A 45 12.15 9.42 -1.69
N SER A 46 11.93 8.69 -2.77
CA SER A 46 10.88 9.05 -3.73
C SER A 46 9.46 8.83 -3.15
N PRO A 47 8.51 9.77 -3.32
CA PRO A 47 7.10 9.55 -3.00
C PRO A 47 6.42 8.55 -3.95
N LEU A 48 7.10 8.13 -5.02
CA LEU A 48 6.59 7.15 -5.98
C LEU A 48 6.21 5.85 -5.27
N CYS A 49 4.98 5.40 -5.48
CA CYS A 49 4.54 4.06 -5.08
C CYS A 49 4.76 3.07 -6.22
N VAL A 50 5.71 2.14 -6.07
CA VAL A 50 6.01 1.14 -7.12
C VAL A 50 5.05 -0.05 -7.03
N GLY A 51 4.30 -0.30 -8.10
CA GLY A 51 3.45 -1.48 -8.21
C GLY A 51 4.26 -2.77 -8.34
N ILE A 52 3.85 -3.83 -7.63
CA ILE A 52 4.40 -5.18 -7.78
C ILE A 52 3.30 -6.05 -8.36
N ASP A 53 3.28 -6.13 -9.70
CA ASP A 53 2.18 -6.69 -10.48
C ASP A 53 2.68 -7.86 -11.38
N PRO A 54 2.96 -9.04 -10.81
CA PRO A 54 3.53 -10.21 -11.51
C PRO A 54 2.50 -10.93 -12.39
N SER A 55 1.99 -10.22 -13.40
CA SER A 55 1.15 -10.78 -14.45
C SER A 55 1.91 -11.84 -15.25
N ALA A 56 1.19 -12.75 -15.92
CA ALA A 56 1.82 -13.75 -16.79
C ALA A 56 2.68 -13.09 -17.89
N GLU A 57 2.25 -11.93 -18.40
CA GLU A 57 3.01 -11.14 -19.37
C GLU A 57 4.29 -10.56 -18.75
N ALA A 58 4.23 -10.02 -17.53
CA ALA A 58 5.40 -9.48 -16.84
C ALA A 58 6.43 -10.58 -16.53
N LEU A 59 5.97 -11.74 -16.04
CA LEU A 59 6.82 -12.91 -15.79
C LEU A 59 7.49 -13.39 -17.08
N LYS A 60 6.72 -13.55 -18.16
CA LYS A 60 7.25 -13.90 -19.49
C LYS A 60 8.27 -12.88 -19.98
N GLY A 61 8.00 -11.59 -19.82
CA GLY A 61 8.90 -10.50 -20.19
C GLY A 61 10.24 -10.54 -19.44
N TRP A 62 10.26 -11.10 -18.23
CA TRP A 62 11.46 -11.32 -17.43
C TRP A 62 12.10 -12.70 -17.66
N GLY A 63 11.55 -13.52 -18.55
CA GLY A 63 12.02 -14.89 -18.79
C GLY A 63 11.76 -15.83 -17.62
N LEU A 64 10.77 -15.54 -16.78
CA LEU A 64 10.42 -16.32 -15.59
C LEU A 64 9.22 -17.26 -15.88
N PRO A 65 9.18 -18.44 -15.25
CA PRO A 65 8.03 -19.35 -15.38
C PRO A 65 6.78 -18.74 -14.72
N ASP A 66 5.61 -19.09 -15.24
CA ASP A 66 4.33 -18.66 -14.65
C ASP A 66 3.89 -19.58 -13.51
N ASP A 67 4.69 -19.62 -12.44
CA ASP A 67 4.45 -20.40 -11.23
C ASP A 67 4.92 -19.65 -9.96
N ALA A 68 4.82 -20.30 -8.80
CA ALA A 68 5.24 -19.69 -7.53
C ALA A 68 6.75 -19.39 -7.45
N ALA A 69 7.60 -20.08 -8.22
CA ALA A 69 9.04 -19.83 -8.25
C ALA A 69 9.36 -18.59 -9.10
N GLY A 70 8.72 -18.44 -10.27
CA GLY A 70 8.84 -17.23 -11.09
C GLY A 70 8.25 -16.01 -10.40
N LEU A 71 7.08 -16.15 -9.76
CA LEU A 71 6.48 -15.12 -8.92
C LEU A 71 7.44 -14.60 -7.85
N ARG A 72 8.10 -15.51 -7.13
CA ARG A 72 9.08 -15.18 -6.08
C ARG A 72 10.28 -14.44 -6.65
N ALA A 73 10.86 -14.93 -7.74
CA ALA A 73 12.03 -14.31 -8.37
C ALA A 73 11.72 -12.88 -8.85
N PHE A 74 10.55 -12.69 -9.47
CA PHE A 74 10.08 -11.37 -9.91
C PHE A 74 9.95 -10.39 -8.74
N CYS A 75 9.24 -10.80 -7.69
CA CYS A 75 9.02 -9.95 -6.52
C CYS A 75 10.32 -9.62 -5.79
N GLN A 76 11.23 -10.58 -5.63
CA GLN A 76 12.54 -10.35 -5.02
C GLN A 76 13.36 -9.33 -5.81
N GLY A 77 13.48 -9.49 -7.13
CA GLY A 77 14.22 -8.55 -7.99
C GLY A 77 13.67 -7.12 -7.91
N LEU A 78 12.34 -6.97 -7.93
CA LEU A 78 11.70 -5.66 -7.77
C LEU A 78 11.95 -5.04 -6.39
N VAL A 79 11.77 -5.82 -5.31
CA VAL A 79 11.97 -5.32 -3.94
C VAL A 79 13.41 -4.91 -3.72
N GLU A 80 14.39 -5.76 -4.06
CA GLU A 80 15.81 -5.47 -3.86
C GLU A 80 16.25 -4.20 -4.59
N THR A 81 15.71 -3.97 -5.79
CA THR A 81 16.06 -2.82 -6.62
C THR A 81 15.32 -1.54 -6.18
N CYS A 82 14.02 -1.63 -5.91
CA CYS A 82 13.17 -0.44 -5.77
C CYS A 82 12.98 -0.01 -4.31
N ALA A 83 12.83 -0.96 -3.37
CA ALA A 83 12.48 -0.66 -1.98
C ALA A 83 13.46 0.31 -1.27
N PRO A 84 14.78 0.30 -1.54
CA PRO A 84 15.69 1.29 -0.96
C PRO A 84 15.46 2.73 -1.46
N LEU A 85 14.82 2.90 -2.62
CA LEU A 85 14.71 4.18 -3.33
C LEU A 85 13.34 4.86 -3.16
N VAL A 86 12.32 4.12 -2.74
CA VAL A 86 10.94 4.60 -2.66
C VAL A 86 10.38 4.55 -1.25
N ALA A 87 9.39 5.40 -0.98
CA ALA A 87 8.69 5.43 0.29
C ALA A 87 7.73 4.24 0.43
N SER A 88 7.15 3.76 -0.68
CA SER A 88 6.20 2.66 -0.67
C SER A 88 6.24 1.78 -1.91
N VAL A 89 5.87 0.52 -1.73
CA VAL A 89 5.53 -0.44 -2.79
C VAL A 89 4.10 -0.92 -2.63
N LYS A 90 3.49 -1.39 -3.72
CA LYS A 90 2.09 -1.81 -3.73
C LYS A 90 1.87 -3.12 -4.49
N PRO A 91 2.05 -4.28 -3.83
CA PRO A 91 1.70 -5.57 -4.44
C PRO A 91 0.19 -5.67 -4.71
N GLN A 92 -0.17 -6.08 -5.93
CA GLN A 92 -1.55 -6.39 -6.31
C GLN A 92 -1.88 -7.84 -5.96
N SER A 93 -2.72 -8.06 -4.95
CA SER A 93 -2.92 -9.37 -4.33
C SER A 93 -3.44 -10.43 -5.32
N ALA A 94 -4.23 -10.02 -6.31
CA ALA A 94 -4.80 -10.95 -7.30
C ALA A 94 -3.73 -11.76 -8.06
N PHE A 95 -2.57 -11.15 -8.37
CA PHE A 95 -1.49 -11.86 -9.08
C PHE A 95 -0.77 -12.90 -8.21
N PHE A 96 -0.92 -12.81 -6.89
CA PHE A 96 -0.43 -13.80 -5.93
C PHE A 96 -1.51 -14.87 -5.68
N GLU A 97 -2.76 -14.45 -5.49
CA GLU A 97 -3.91 -15.32 -5.21
C GLU A 97 -4.12 -16.39 -6.29
N ARG A 98 -3.88 -16.06 -7.57
CA ARG A 98 -3.99 -17.03 -8.68
C ARG A 98 -3.02 -18.22 -8.58
N HIS A 99 -1.97 -18.11 -7.77
CA HIS A 99 -1.02 -19.19 -7.47
C HIS A 99 -1.35 -19.93 -6.16
N GLY A 100 -2.54 -19.70 -5.60
CA GLY A 100 -3.04 -20.38 -4.40
C GLY A 100 -2.21 -20.11 -3.14
N PRO A 101 -2.15 -21.06 -2.20
CA PRO A 101 -1.41 -20.90 -0.94
C PRO A 101 0.07 -20.55 -1.14
N ALA A 102 0.72 -21.12 -2.17
CA ALA A 102 2.12 -20.83 -2.48
C ALA A 102 2.30 -19.37 -2.92
N GLY A 103 1.35 -18.81 -3.67
CA GLY A 103 1.35 -17.41 -4.05
C GLY A 103 1.16 -16.47 -2.85
N LEU A 104 0.24 -16.81 -1.94
CA LEU A 104 0.04 -16.04 -0.70
C LEU A 104 1.28 -16.07 0.21
N GLU A 105 2.00 -17.19 0.26
CA GLU A 105 3.29 -17.24 0.95
C GLU A 105 4.33 -16.33 0.30
N VAL A 106 4.36 -16.23 -1.04
CA VAL A 106 5.22 -15.27 -1.73
C VAL A 106 4.79 -13.83 -1.45
N LEU A 107 3.50 -13.53 -1.35
CA LEU A 107 3.02 -12.20 -0.94
C LEU A 107 3.57 -11.83 0.44
N ARG A 108 3.40 -12.72 1.42
CA ARG A 108 3.92 -12.53 2.79
C ARG A 108 5.42 -12.23 2.78
N GLN A 109 6.19 -13.03 2.06
CA GLN A 109 7.65 -12.86 1.97
C GLN A 109 8.05 -11.57 1.24
N THR A 110 7.27 -11.14 0.25
CA THR A 110 7.47 -9.87 -0.47
C THR A 110 7.26 -8.69 0.49
N VAL A 111 6.22 -8.73 1.32
CA VAL A 111 5.98 -7.71 2.35
C VAL A 111 7.14 -7.69 3.35
N GLU A 112 7.57 -8.85 3.84
CA GLU A 112 8.68 -8.93 4.81
C GLU A 112 10.00 -8.39 4.25
N ALA A 113 10.32 -8.72 3.00
CA ALA A 113 11.53 -8.23 2.33
C ALA A 113 11.48 -6.71 2.15
N ALA A 114 10.35 -6.17 1.67
CA ALA A 114 10.16 -4.73 1.50
C ALA A 114 10.32 -3.98 2.83
N THR A 115 9.66 -4.48 3.89
CA THR A 115 9.76 -3.95 5.25
C THR A 115 11.21 -4.00 5.78
N ALA A 116 11.98 -5.04 5.47
CA ALA A 116 13.40 -5.13 5.84
C ALA A 116 14.28 -4.06 5.17
N HIS A 117 13.89 -3.57 3.98
CA HIS A 117 14.50 -2.42 3.31
C HIS A 117 13.94 -1.06 3.79
N GLY A 118 12.99 -1.08 4.73
CA GLY A 118 12.38 0.11 5.32
C GLY A 118 11.45 0.87 4.36
N THR A 119 10.95 0.22 3.30
CA THR A 119 9.84 0.77 2.50
C THR A 119 8.51 0.33 3.10
N LEU A 120 7.48 1.17 2.95
CA LEU A 120 6.12 0.81 3.35
C LEU A 120 5.46 -0.07 2.30
N VAL A 121 4.52 -0.91 2.72
CA VAL A 121 3.80 -1.82 1.83
C VAL A 121 2.30 -1.57 1.88
N ILE A 122 1.73 -1.23 0.71
CA ILE A 122 0.29 -1.08 0.51
C ILE A 122 -0.23 -2.33 -0.20
N VAL A 123 -0.93 -3.22 0.51
CA VAL A 123 -1.50 -4.43 -0.12
C VAL A 123 -2.75 -4.04 -0.91
N ASP A 124 -2.67 -4.08 -2.23
CA ASP A 124 -3.77 -3.69 -3.10
C ASP A 124 -4.73 -4.86 -3.33
N ALA A 125 -5.65 -5.06 -2.38
CA ALA A 125 -6.60 -6.17 -2.33
C ALA A 125 -8.07 -5.76 -2.57
N LYS A 126 -8.40 -4.45 -2.52
CA LYS A 126 -9.74 -3.86 -2.72
C LYS A 126 -10.87 -4.60 -1.99
N ARG A 127 -10.60 -5.06 -0.77
CA ARG A 127 -11.59 -5.80 0.04
C ARG A 127 -12.73 -4.88 0.46
N GLY A 128 -13.91 -5.45 0.67
CA GLY A 128 -15.09 -4.73 1.15
C GLY A 128 -16.14 -5.72 1.59
N ASP A 129 -16.55 -5.63 2.85
CA ASP A 129 -17.53 -6.52 3.48
C ASP A 129 -18.18 -5.82 4.68
N ILE A 130 -18.97 -6.54 5.47
CA ILE A 130 -19.65 -6.04 6.66
C ILE A 130 -19.25 -6.81 7.93
N GLY A 131 -19.44 -6.17 9.09
CA GLY A 131 -19.39 -6.83 10.39
C GLY A 131 -18.13 -7.67 10.64
N SER A 132 -18.31 -8.91 11.09
CA SER A 132 -17.20 -9.83 11.41
C SER A 132 -16.34 -10.20 10.19
N THR A 133 -16.90 -10.22 8.97
CA THR A 133 -16.10 -10.47 7.76
C THR A 133 -15.16 -9.30 7.46
N ALA A 134 -15.61 -8.06 7.68
CA ALA A 134 -14.74 -6.89 7.58
C ALA A 134 -13.60 -6.94 8.62
N VAL A 135 -13.89 -7.38 9.85
CA VAL A 135 -12.86 -7.61 10.88
C VAL A 135 -11.82 -8.63 10.38
N ALA A 136 -12.26 -9.77 9.85
CA ALA A 136 -11.37 -10.81 9.33
C ALA A 136 -10.44 -10.29 8.22
N TYR A 137 -10.94 -9.45 7.31
CA TYR A 137 -10.08 -8.80 6.31
C TYR A 137 -9.07 -7.84 6.93
N GLY A 138 -9.47 -7.02 7.90
CA GLY A 138 -8.56 -6.12 8.60
C GLY A 138 -7.45 -6.88 9.34
N GLU A 139 -7.81 -7.94 10.07
CA GLU A 139 -6.85 -8.80 10.78
C GLU A 139 -5.93 -9.57 9.84
N ALA A 140 -6.43 -9.96 8.66
CA ALA A 140 -5.63 -10.66 7.66
C ALA A 140 -4.53 -9.77 7.08
N PHE A 141 -4.78 -8.47 6.84
CA PHE A 141 -3.87 -7.63 6.05
C PHE A 141 -3.16 -6.51 6.81
N LEU A 142 -3.74 -5.95 7.88
CA LEU A 142 -3.24 -4.70 8.45
C LEU A 142 -2.37 -4.91 9.68
N GLY A 143 -1.20 -4.27 9.66
CA GLY A 143 -0.37 -4.06 10.83
C GLY A 143 0.58 -5.22 11.15
N PRO A 144 1.47 -5.02 12.14
CA PRO A 144 2.55 -5.95 12.43
C PRO A 144 2.08 -7.32 12.96
N ARG A 145 0.83 -7.41 13.45
CA ARG A 145 0.22 -8.65 13.94
C ARG A 145 -0.51 -9.46 12.87
N SER A 146 -0.79 -8.85 11.72
CA SER A 146 -1.44 -9.54 10.60
C SER A 146 -0.51 -10.61 10.01
N PRO A 147 -1.04 -11.72 9.45
CA PRO A 147 -0.23 -12.69 8.73
C PRO A 147 0.43 -12.11 7.48
N PHE A 148 -0.18 -11.13 6.81
CA PHE A 148 0.37 -10.47 5.62
C PHE A 148 1.07 -9.14 5.89
N ARG A 149 0.93 -8.57 7.09
CA ARG A 149 1.73 -7.46 7.63
C ARG A 149 1.77 -6.18 6.79
N GLY A 150 0.71 -5.90 6.04
CA GLY A 150 0.61 -4.68 5.24
C GLY A 150 0.60 -3.43 6.12
N ASP A 151 1.36 -2.42 5.73
CA ASP A 151 1.33 -1.09 6.36
C ASP A 151 0.05 -0.35 6.00
N ALA A 152 -0.54 -0.67 4.84
CA ALA A 152 -1.86 -0.25 4.43
C ALA A 152 -2.52 -1.29 3.51
N MET A 153 -3.82 -1.13 3.26
CA MET A 153 -4.54 -1.91 2.24
C MET A 153 -5.54 -1.07 1.44
N THR A 154 -5.85 -1.49 0.22
CA THR A 154 -6.93 -0.87 -0.57
C THR A 154 -8.29 -1.50 -0.25
N LEU A 155 -9.36 -0.69 -0.30
CA LEU A 155 -10.72 -1.09 0.04
C LEU A 155 -11.73 -0.67 -1.03
N SER A 156 -12.83 -1.41 -1.13
CA SER A 156 -14.01 -1.07 -1.92
C SER A 156 -15.19 -0.77 -1.00
N ALA A 157 -15.85 0.37 -1.19
CA ALA A 157 -16.94 0.84 -0.33
C ALA A 157 -18.33 0.65 -0.97
N TYR A 158 -18.50 -0.40 -1.81
CA TYR A 158 -19.78 -0.67 -2.47
C TYR A 158 -20.94 -0.90 -1.48
N LEU A 159 -20.65 -1.50 -0.32
CA LEU A 159 -21.62 -1.75 0.75
C LEU A 159 -21.80 -0.53 1.69
N GLY A 160 -21.30 0.63 1.28
CA GLY A 160 -21.26 1.87 2.06
C GLY A 160 -19.96 2.00 2.87
N LEU A 161 -19.48 3.24 3.05
CA LEU A 161 -18.24 3.49 3.80
C LEU A 161 -18.34 3.01 5.25
N GLY A 162 -19.52 3.19 5.86
CA GLY A 162 -19.78 2.76 7.24
C GLY A 162 -19.58 1.26 7.47
N SER A 163 -19.74 0.42 6.43
CA SER A 163 -19.53 -1.03 6.56
C SER A 163 -18.06 -1.38 6.82
N LEU A 164 -17.13 -0.49 6.45
CA LEU A 164 -15.69 -0.63 6.60
C LEU A 164 -15.17 -0.13 7.95
N ALA A 165 -16.05 0.40 8.82
CA ALA A 165 -15.66 0.92 10.13
C ALA A 165 -14.79 -0.04 10.96
N PRO A 166 -15.06 -1.36 11.01
CA PRO A 166 -14.19 -2.30 11.74
C PRO A 166 -12.75 -2.34 11.20
N ILE A 167 -12.56 -2.20 9.88
CA ILE A 167 -11.23 -2.14 9.25
C ILE A 167 -10.53 -0.83 9.63
N PHE A 168 -11.25 0.28 9.70
CA PHE A 168 -10.69 1.58 10.11
C PHE A 168 -10.24 1.58 11.57
N GLU A 169 -10.99 0.92 12.47
CA GLU A 169 -10.60 0.73 13.87
C GLU A 169 -9.31 -0.08 13.99
N ILE A 170 -9.19 -1.17 13.24
CA ILE A 170 -7.97 -1.97 13.14
C ILE A 170 -6.82 -1.10 12.61
N ALA A 171 -7.03 -0.35 11.53
CA ALA A 171 -6.00 0.51 10.95
C ALA A 171 -5.45 1.52 11.98
N ARG A 172 -6.33 2.21 12.71
CA ARG A 172 -5.94 3.14 13.78
C ARG A 172 -5.16 2.42 14.89
N ARG A 173 -5.65 1.27 15.35
CA ARG A 173 -5.02 0.47 16.41
C ARG A 173 -3.62 -0.02 16.04
N GLU A 174 -3.40 -0.38 14.79
CA GLU A 174 -2.11 -0.89 14.30
C GLU A 174 -1.16 0.20 13.78
N GLY A 175 -1.59 1.47 13.75
CA GLY A 175 -0.84 2.54 13.07
C GLY A 175 -0.74 2.32 11.55
N ALA A 176 -1.67 1.58 10.97
CA ALA A 176 -1.76 1.27 9.54
C ALA A 176 -2.63 2.29 8.80
N GLY A 177 -2.62 2.21 7.46
CA GLY A 177 -3.46 3.02 6.58
C GLY A 177 -4.48 2.19 5.80
N VAL A 178 -5.47 2.85 5.23
CA VAL A 178 -6.37 2.24 4.24
C VAL A 178 -6.57 3.20 3.08
N PHE A 179 -6.85 2.68 1.88
CA PHE A 179 -7.13 3.50 0.70
C PHE A 179 -8.44 3.07 0.05
N VAL A 180 -9.48 3.88 0.19
CA VAL A 180 -10.80 3.57 -0.36
C VAL A 180 -10.87 4.00 -1.82
N VAL A 181 -11.32 3.09 -2.70
CA VAL A 181 -11.54 3.44 -4.11
C VAL A 181 -12.75 4.36 -4.24
N ILE A 182 -12.50 5.60 -4.64
CA ILE A 182 -13.54 6.61 -4.89
C ILE A 182 -13.67 6.96 -6.36
N ARG A 183 -12.56 7.04 -7.09
CA ARG A 183 -12.58 7.27 -8.54
C ARG A 183 -11.48 6.47 -9.23
N SER A 184 -11.87 5.42 -9.95
CA SER A 184 -10.92 4.59 -10.71
C SER A 184 -10.76 5.08 -12.15
N SER A 185 -9.70 4.64 -12.83
CA SER A 185 -9.42 5.03 -14.23
C SER A 185 -10.23 4.24 -15.27
N ASN A 186 -10.89 3.15 -14.87
CA ASN A 186 -11.59 2.27 -15.81
C ASN A 186 -12.95 2.85 -16.26
N PRO A 187 -13.34 2.69 -17.53
CA PRO A 187 -14.59 3.24 -18.07
C PRO A 187 -15.85 2.76 -17.35
N GLU A 188 -15.88 1.49 -16.94
CA GLU A 188 -17.06 0.82 -16.38
C GLU A 188 -17.39 1.33 -14.97
N GLY A 189 -16.38 1.77 -14.21
CA GLY A 189 -16.59 2.34 -12.88
C GLY A 189 -17.27 3.72 -12.93
N SER A 190 -17.23 4.37 -14.10
CA SER A 190 -17.57 5.77 -14.25
C SER A 190 -19.07 6.06 -14.08
N GLU A 191 -19.94 5.12 -14.46
CA GLU A 191 -21.38 5.26 -14.28
C GLU A 191 -21.75 5.23 -12.79
N LEU A 192 -21.30 4.20 -12.08
CA LEU A 192 -21.55 4.05 -10.63
C LEU A 192 -20.96 5.22 -9.83
N GLN A 193 -19.70 5.58 -10.09
CA GLN A 193 -18.98 6.59 -9.31
C GLN A 193 -19.57 8.00 -9.50
N ARG A 194 -20.20 8.28 -10.65
CA ARG A 194 -20.87 9.55 -10.95
C ARG A 194 -22.38 9.53 -10.71
N ALA A 195 -22.96 8.38 -10.35
CA ALA A 195 -24.37 8.30 -9.99
C ALA A 195 -24.67 9.29 -8.86
N ARG A 196 -25.80 10.02 -8.97
CA ARG A 196 -26.15 11.08 -8.03
C ARG A 196 -27.11 10.57 -6.95
N LEU A 197 -26.83 10.97 -5.72
CA LEU A 197 -27.68 10.78 -4.56
C LEU A 197 -28.81 11.82 -4.54
N PRO A 198 -29.85 11.64 -3.70
CA PRO A 198 -30.96 12.61 -3.60
C PRO A 198 -30.55 14.04 -3.23
N ASP A 199 -29.41 14.21 -2.57
CA ASP A 199 -28.84 15.52 -2.21
C ASP A 199 -27.99 16.17 -3.33
N GLY A 200 -27.92 15.52 -4.51
CA GLY A 200 -27.23 16.00 -5.69
C GLY A 200 -25.76 15.63 -5.79
N ARG A 201 -25.13 15.15 -4.71
CA ARG A 201 -23.73 14.68 -4.72
C ARG A 201 -23.62 13.39 -5.52
N SER A 202 -22.51 13.20 -6.23
CA SER A 202 -22.17 11.89 -6.79
C SER A 202 -21.74 10.91 -5.69
N VAL A 203 -21.77 9.60 -5.98
CA VAL A 203 -21.24 8.56 -5.08
C VAL A 203 -19.78 8.86 -4.69
N ALA A 204 -18.94 9.26 -5.63
CA ALA A 204 -17.54 9.62 -5.36
C ALA A 204 -17.41 10.83 -4.42
N GLU A 205 -18.23 11.86 -4.60
CA GLU A 205 -18.25 13.03 -3.72
C GLU A 205 -18.75 12.69 -2.32
N CYS A 206 -19.80 11.87 -2.20
CA CYS A 206 -20.32 11.42 -0.91
C CYS A 206 -19.26 10.65 -0.11
N LEU A 207 -18.61 9.68 -0.76
CA LEU A 207 -17.52 8.93 -0.15
C LEU A 207 -16.34 9.84 0.24
N ALA A 208 -15.98 10.82 -0.58
CA ALA A 208 -14.92 11.76 -0.26
C ALA A 208 -15.26 12.59 1.00
N ASP A 209 -16.49 13.09 1.11
CA ASP A 209 -16.96 13.85 2.28
C ASP A 209 -16.99 12.97 3.54
N GLU A 210 -17.51 11.73 3.44
CA GLU A 210 -17.59 10.80 4.56
C GLU A 210 -16.19 10.38 5.06
N ILE A 211 -15.21 10.18 4.16
CA ILE A 211 -13.81 9.93 4.53
C ILE A 211 -13.25 11.12 5.32
N THR A 212 -13.53 12.34 4.87
CA THR A 212 -13.07 13.55 5.56
C THR A 212 -13.66 13.68 6.96
N VAL A 213 -14.96 13.41 7.12
CA VAL A 213 -15.60 13.35 8.45
C VAL A 213 -14.94 12.26 9.33
N ALA A 214 -14.71 11.08 8.79
CA ALA A 214 -14.10 9.96 9.51
C ALA A 214 -12.63 10.20 9.92
N ASN A 215 -11.89 11.02 9.18
CA ASN A 215 -10.55 11.45 9.53
C ASN A 215 -10.53 12.65 10.49
N ALA A 216 -11.46 13.61 10.37
CA ALA A 216 -11.54 14.78 11.24
C ALA A 216 -11.82 14.41 12.71
N ALA A 217 -12.49 13.28 12.94
CA ALA A 217 -12.69 12.73 14.29
C ALA A 217 -11.37 12.34 15.00
N ALA A 218 -10.23 12.26 14.28
CA ALA A 218 -8.95 11.86 14.84
C ALA A 218 -8.01 13.04 15.22
N SER A 219 -8.16 14.22 14.58
CA SER A 219 -7.52 15.52 14.90
C SER A 219 -7.69 16.44 13.66
N SER A 220 -7.88 17.75 13.84
CA SER A 220 -8.16 18.68 12.73
C SER A 220 -6.95 19.02 11.84
N ASP A 221 -5.71 18.82 12.31
CA ASP A 221 -4.51 19.28 11.60
C ASP A 221 -3.62 18.14 11.07
N GLU A 222 -3.96 16.88 11.37
CA GLU A 222 -3.17 15.72 10.96
C GLU A 222 -3.86 14.89 9.87
N LEU A 223 -3.04 14.24 9.02
CA LEU A 223 -3.56 13.26 8.05
C LEU A 223 -4.05 12.03 8.80
N GLY A 224 -5.32 11.67 8.59
CA GLY A 224 -5.91 10.47 9.14
C GLY A 224 -5.45 9.18 8.44
N CYS A 225 -5.88 8.04 8.99
CA CYS A 225 -5.53 6.72 8.45
C CYS A 225 -6.28 6.36 7.16
N ILE A 226 -7.35 7.08 6.82
CA ILE A 226 -8.20 6.79 5.65
C ILE A 226 -7.74 7.67 4.47
N GLY A 227 -6.95 7.07 3.59
CA GLY A 227 -6.62 7.60 2.28
C GLY A 227 -7.67 7.25 1.21
N ALA A 228 -7.45 7.74 0.01
CA ALA A 228 -8.38 7.56 -1.09
C ALA A 228 -7.65 7.23 -2.40
N VAL A 229 -8.27 6.41 -3.26
CA VAL A 229 -7.74 6.07 -4.59
C VAL A 229 -8.42 6.93 -5.66
N LEU A 230 -7.62 7.75 -6.34
CA LEU A 230 -8.05 8.67 -7.39
C LEU A 230 -7.24 8.43 -8.67
N GLY A 231 -7.86 7.92 -9.72
CA GLY A 231 -7.18 7.63 -10.99
C GLY A 231 -6.63 8.89 -11.66
N ALA A 232 -5.34 8.88 -11.99
CA ALA A 232 -4.63 10.02 -12.57
C ALA A 232 -5.25 10.51 -13.89
N THR A 233 -5.85 9.60 -14.66
CA THR A 233 -6.41 9.90 -15.99
C THR A 233 -7.72 10.69 -15.95
N GLN A 234 -8.29 10.94 -14.76
CA GLN A 234 -9.56 11.68 -14.61
C GLN A 234 -9.36 13.21 -14.53
N GLY A 235 -8.12 13.68 -14.53
CA GLY A 235 -7.77 15.11 -14.64
C GLY A 235 -8.50 15.98 -13.63
N ALA A 236 -9.26 16.96 -14.13
CA ALA A 236 -9.97 17.93 -13.30
C ALA A 236 -10.98 17.31 -12.31
N GLU A 237 -11.63 16.20 -12.66
CA GLU A 237 -12.57 15.52 -11.75
C GLU A 237 -11.86 14.98 -10.50
N ALA A 238 -10.70 14.34 -10.68
CA ALA A 238 -9.87 13.88 -9.57
C ALA A 238 -9.33 15.04 -8.73
N ALA A 239 -8.96 16.15 -9.38
CA ALA A 239 -8.51 17.37 -8.69
C ALA A 239 -9.60 17.97 -7.80
N GLU A 240 -10.87 18.03 -8.27
CA GLU A 240 -12.01 18.50 -7.48
C GLU A 240 -12.32 17.55 -6.31
N LEU A 241 -12.30 16.23 -6.52
CA LEU A 241 -12.48 15.26 -5.44
C LEU A 241 -11.37 15.36 -4.38
N ALA A 242 -10.12 15.61 -4.78
CA ALA A 242 -9.00 15.80 -3.86
C ALA A 242 -9.19 17.01 -2.93
N LYS A 243 -9.96 18.02 -3.35
CA LYS A 243 -10.31 19.19 -2.52
C LYS A 243 -11.21 18.82 -1.34
N ARG A 244 -12.07 17.81 -1.52
CA ARG A 244 -12.97 17.29 -0.50
C ARG A 244 -12.26 16.39 0.51
N LEU A 245 -10.97 16.09 0.29
CA LEU A 245 -10.15 15.17 1.09
C LEU A 245 -8.94 15.87 1.73
N PRO A 246 -9.10 16.94 2.53
CA PRO A 246 -7.97 17.70 3.06
C PRO A 246 -7.07 16.91 4.03
N HIS A 247 -7.62 15.90 4.72
CA HIS A 247 -6.92 15.13 5.76
C HIS A 247 -6.58 13.69 5.34
N SER A 248 -6.48 13.43 4.03
CA SER A 248 -6.21 12.10 3.48
C SER A 248 -4.93 12.06 2.66
N LEU A 249 -4.25 10.91 2.63
CA LEU A 249 -3.32 10.57 1.57
C LEU A 249 -4.08 10.14 0.32
N LEU A 250 -3.54 10.45 -0.86
CA LEU A 250 -4.16 10.16 -2.15
C LEU A 250 -3.30 9.14 -2.90
N LEU A 251 -3.78 7.91 -3.06
CA LEU A 251 -3.13 6.93 -3.93
C LEU A 251 -3.59 7.17 -5.37
N VAL A 252 -2.67 7.61 -6.23
CA VAL A 252 -2.97 8.01 -7.60
C VAL A 252 -2.42 6.99 -8.60
N PRO A 253 -3.18 5.94 -8.96
CA PRO A 253 -2.76 4.98 -9.97
C PRO A 253 -2.84 5.57 -11.38
N GLY A 254 -2.08 4.98 -12.30
CA GLY A 254 -2.19 5.25 -13.73
C GLY A 254 -1.05 6.05 -14.35
N ILE A 255 0.01 6.32 -13.58
CA ILE A 255 1.25 6.85 -14.14
C ILE A 255 1.92 5.79 -15.02
N GLY A 256 2.37 6.15 -16.22
CA GLY A 256 3.04 5.25 -17.15
C GLY A 256 2.05 4.49 -18.05
N ALA A 257 1.82 3.20 -17.79
CA ALA A 257 1.08 2.31 -18.69
C ALA A 257 -0.35 2.77 -19.02
N GLN A 258 -0.98 3.55 -18.14
CA GLN A 258 -2.35 4.08 -18.36
C GLN A 258 -2.33 5.52 -18.94
N GLY A 259 -1.16 6.03 -19.31
CA GLY A 259 -0.99 7.26 -20.07
C GLY A 259 -0.79 8.54 -19.24
N ALA A 260 -0.94 8.50 -17.91
CA ALA A 260 -0.64 9.68 -17.10
C ALA A 260 0.87 9.85 -16.87
N THR A 261 1.33 11.09 -16.79
CA THR A 261 2.71 11.44 -16.46
C THR A 261 2.84 12.01 -15.05
N ILE A 262 4.07 12.04 -14.51
CA ILE A 262 4.33 12.75 -13.25
C ILE A 262 3.99 14.25 -13.38
N ALA A 263 4.14 14.82 -14.58
CA ALA A 263 3.77 16.20 -14.84
C ALA A 263 2.26 16.43 -14.75
N ASP A 264 1.45 15.47 -15.23
CA ASP A 264 -0.02 15.52 -15.08
C ASP A 264 -0.41 15.48 -13.60
N VAL A 265 0.19 14.58 -12.82
CA VAL A 265 -0.06 14.49 -11.38
C VAL A 265 0.32 15.80 -10.66
N ARG A 266 1.47 16.40 -10.99
CA ARG A 266 1.88 17.69 -10.44
C ARG A 266 0.92 18.82 -10.79
N ARG A 267 0.42 18.85 -12.03
CA ARG A 267 -0.53 19.85 -12.50
C ARG A 267 -1.88 19.69 -11.80
N ASP A 268 -2.43 18.49 -11.81
CA ASP A 268 -3.82 18.24 -11.41
C ASP A 268 -3.97 18.21 -9.89
N PHE A 269 -2.95 17.72 -9.17
CA PHE A 269 -2.95 17.67 -7.71
C PHE A 269 -2.12 18.77 -7.04
N ALA A 270 -1.66 19.81 -7.76
CA ALA A 270 -0.73 20.86 -7.30
C ALA A 270 -0.68 21.12 -5.77
N ARG A 271 -1.72 21.73 -5.19
CA ARG A 271 -1.80 22.07 -3.75
C ARG A 271 -1.90 20.87 -2.80
N HIS A 272 -2.08 19.68 -3.36
CA HIS A 272 -2.20 18.39 -2.69
C HIS A 272 -1.01 17.46 -2.98
N TYR A 273 -0.05 17.87 -3.83
CA TYR A 273 1.03 17.02 -4.34
C TYR A 273 1.91 16.42 -3.23
N GLY A 274 2.09 17.11 -2.09
CA GLY A 274 2.81 16.56 -0.94
C GLY A 274 2.08 15.43 -0.19
N ARG A 275 0.86 15.09 -0.61
CA ARG A 275 -0.05 14.08 -0.02
C ARG A 275 -0.42 12.98 -1.02
N VAL A 276 0.15 13.05 -2.23
CA VAL A 276 -0.06 12.12 -3.36
C VAL A 276 1.07 11.12 -3.42
#